data_AF-A0A6C0JSW1-F1
#
_entry.id   AF-A0A6C0JSW1-F1
#
_cell.length_a   1.000
_cell.length_b   1.000
_cell.length_c   1.000
_cell.angle_alpha   90.00
_cell.angle_beta   90.00
_cell.angle_gamma   90.00
#
_symmetry.space_group_name_H-M   'P 1'
#
loop_
_entity.id
_entity.type
_entity.pdbx_description
1 polymer ?
#
loop_
_entity_poly.entity_id
_entity_poly.type
_entity_poly.pdbx_seq_one_letter_code
_entity_poly.pdbx_strand_id
1 'polypeptide(L)'
;MLRNYLSLIIAVLIFSIIQYLEYKKYSKKNKKYNLLNLSNFGIFILIYILTTIVIFLLIEGKNINKIEKNIELKDINVKDNLEIDTNILKKIPDNINTGFTPYSENT
;
A
#
# COMPACT_ATOMS: atom_id res chain seq x y z
N MET A 1 4.32 -4.28 -18.42
CA MET A 1 5.50 -5.17 -18.32
C MET A 1 6.79 -4.42 -18.01
N LEU A 2 7.21 -3.43 -18.81
CA LEU A 2 8.52 -2.76 -18.64
C LEU A 2 8.74 -2.12 -17.24
N ARG A 3 7.68 -1.58 -16.63
CA ARG A 3 7.73 -0.97 -15.27
C ARG A 3 8.21 -1.95 -14.20
N ASN A 4 7.86 -3.24 -14.32
CA ASN A 4 8.15 -4.24 -13.30
C ASN A 4 9.62 -4.69 -13.32
N TYR A 5 10.32 -4.52 -14.45
CA TYR A 5 11.72 -4.90 -14.61
C TYR A 5 12.69 -3.75 -14.35
N LEU A 6 12.18 -2.53 -14.11
CA LEU A 6 13.00 -1.33 -13.98
C LEU A 6 13.92 -1.40 -12.74
N SER A 7 13.43 -1.94 -11.62
CA SER A 7 14.25 -2.15 -10.42
C SER A 7 15.37 -3.16 -10.63
N LEU A 8 15.11 -4.21 -11.40
CA LEU A 8 16.09 -5.24 -11.73
C LEU A 8 17.18 -4.68 -12.66
N ILE A 9 16.80 -3.95 -13.72
CA ILE A 9 17.75 -3.34 -14.66
C ILE A 9 18.69 -2.38 -13.92
N ILE A 10 18.13 -1.52 -13.07
CA ILE A 10 18.91 -0.58 -12.28
C ILE A 10 19.82 -1.32 -11.29
N ALA A 11 19.33 -2.38 -10.63
CA ALA A 11 20.13 -3.18 -9.72
C ALA A 11 21.32 -3.84 -10.44
N VAL A 12 21.13 -4.37 -11.65
CA VAL A 12 22.20 -4.95 -12.47
C VAL A 12 23.24 -3.91 -12.85
N LEU A 13 22.83 -2.69 -13.23
CA LEU A 13 23.74 -1.60 -13.55
C LEU A 13 24.58 -1.17 -12.33
N ILE A 14 23.94 -0.92 -11.19
CA ILE A 14 24.61 -0.55 -9.94
C ILE A 14 25.58 -1.64 -9.50
N PHE A 15 25.14 -2.89 -9.53
CA PHE A 15 25.98 -4.03 -9.18
C PHE A 15 27.19 -4.14 -10.10
N SER A 16 27.03 -3.98 -11.41
CA SER A 16 28.13 -4.01 -12.38
C SER A 16 29.18 -2.93 -12.10
N ILE A 17 28.75 -1.71 -11.72
CA ILE A 17 29.67 -0.63 -11.34
C ILE A 17 30.46 -1.00 -10.07
N ILE A 18 29.78 -1.56 -9.06
CA ILE A 18 30.43 -2.00 -7.81
C ILE A 18 31.46 -3.10 -8.09
N GLN A 19 31.08 -4.10 -8.89
CA GLN A 19 31.98 -5.19 -9.26
C GLN A 19 33.19 -4.71 -10.05
N TYR A 20 33.00 -3.71 -10.93
CA TYR A 20 34.12 -3.08 -11.65
C TYR A 20 35.10 -2.37 -10.69
N LEU A 21 34.58 -1.62 -9.71
CA LEU A 21 35.40 -0.94 -8.71
C LEU A 21 36.17 -1.93 -7.84
N GLU A 22 35.52 -3.02 -7.42
CA GLU A 22 36.16 -4.08 -6.65
C GLU A 22 37.24 -4.80 -7.46
N TYR A 23 36.94 -5.15 -8.72
CA TYR A 23 37.92 -5.75 -9.63
C TYR A 23 39.18 -4.88 -9.76
N LYS A 24 39.02 -3.57 -9.98
CA LYS A 24 40.15 -2.63 -10.05
C LYS A 24 40.96 -2.60 -8.76
N LYS A 25 40.30 -2.70 -7.59
CA LYS A 25 40.96 -2.75 -6.27
C LYS A 25 41.76 -4.05 -6.08
N TYR A 26 41.26 -5.18 -6.56
CA TYR A 26 41.94 -6.48 -6.50
C TYR A 26 43.12 -6.55 -7.47
N SER A 27 42.94 -6.05 -8.70
CA SER A 27 43.99 -5.97 -9.73
C SER A 27 45.20 -5.17 -9.22
N LYS A 28 44.98 -4.02 -8.55
CA LYS A 28 46.06 -3.25 -7.92
C LYS A 28 46.84 -4.01 -6.83
N LYS A 29 46.23 -5.01 -6.21
CA LYS A 29 46.82 -5.81 -5.12
C LYS A 29 47.38 -7.14 -5.61
N ASN A 30 47.42 -7.39 -6.93
CA ASN A 30 47.79 -8.68 -7.53
C ASN A 30 47.01 -9.87 -6.95
N LYS A 31 45.77 -9.65 -6.48
CA LYS A 31 44.90 -10.70 -5.95
C LYS A 31 43.89 -11.13 -7.02
N LYS A 32 43.60 -12.43 -7.07
CA LYS A 32 42.53 -12.96 -7.94
C LYS A 32 41.17 -12.48 -7.42
N TYR A 33 40.41 -11.83 -8.29
CA TYR A 33 39.05 -11.43 -8.03
C TYR A 33 38.10 -12.60 -8.33
N ASN A 34 37.10 -12.82 -7.47
CA ASN A 34 36.07 -13.84 -7.68
C ASN A 34 34.69 -13.17 -7.67
N LEU A 35 34.05 -13.12 -8.83
CA LEU A 35 32.71 -12.57 -9.01
C LEU A 35 31.64 -13.45 -8.32
N LEU A 36 31.78 -14.77 -8.43
CA LEU A 36 30.78 -15.75 -7.97
C LEU A 36 31.03 -16.16 -6.52
N ASN A 37 31.02 -15.18 -5.62
CA ASN A 37 31.09 -15.39 -4.18
C ASN A 37 29.71 -15.19 -3.53
N LEU A 38 29.41 -15.93 -2.46
CA LEU A 38 28.17 -15.78 -1.68
C LEU A 38 27.98 -14.34 -1.19
N SER A 39 29.07 -13.65 -0.85
CA SER A 39 29.02 -12.23 -0.48
C SER A 39 28.49 -11.36 -1.62
N ASN A 40 28.94 -11.58 -2.86
CA ASN A 40 28.50 -10.80 -4.01
C ASN A 40 27.05 -11.08 -4.35
N PHE A 41 26.59 -12.32 -4.17
CA PHE A 41 25.19 -12.68 -4.29
C PHE A 41 24.33 -11.96 -3.25
N GLY A 42 24.77 -11.92 -1.99
CA GLY A 42 24.11 -11.15 -0.93
C GLY A 42 24.03 -9.65 -1.24
N ILE A 43 25.13 -9.06 -1.73
CA ILE A 43 25.16 -7.65 -2.15
C ILE A 43 24.16 -7.39 -3.29
N PHE A 44 24.09 -8.28 -4.27
CA PHE A 44 23.14 -8.15 -5.38
C PHE A 44 21.69 -8.15 -4.90
N ILE A 45 21.32 -9.11 -4.04
CA ILE A 45 19.98 -9.18 -3.44
C ILE A 45 19.66 -7.90 -2.67
N LEU A 46 20.61 -7.42 -1.86
CA LEU A 46 20.41 -6.22 -1.05
C LEU A 46 20.19 -4.97 -1.91
N ILE A 47 20.98 -4.80 -2.98
CA ILE A 47 20.79 -3.71 -3.95
C ILE A 47 19.41 -3.81 -4.59
N TYR A 48 18.99 -5.01 -5.00
CA TYR A 48 17.69 -5.21 -5.63
C TYR A 48 16.51 -4.85 -4.71
N ILE A 49 16.57 -5.24 -3.43
CA ILE A 49 15.54 -4.87 -2.44
C ILE A 49 15.50 -3.34 -2.28
N LEU A 50 16.66 -2.69 -2.13
CA LEU A 50 16.73 -1.23 -1.98
C LEU A 50 16.20 -0.48 -3.20
N THR A 51 16.61 -0.87 -4.41
CA THR A 51 16.13 -0.21 -5.64
C THR A 51 14.64 -0.42 -5.81
N THR A 52 14.10 -1.58 -5.44
CA THR A 52 12.67 -1.86 -5.48
C THR A 52 11.90 -0.92 -4.54
N ILE A 53 12.36 -0.74 -3.30
CA ILE A 53 11.74 0.19 -2.34
C ILE A 53 11.79 1.63 -2.89
N VAL A 54 12.94 2.08 -3.39
CA VAL A 54 13.09 3.44 -3.94
C VAL A 54 12.15 3.67 -5.12
N ILE A 55 12.06 2.72 -6.04
CA ILE A 55 11.19 2.85 -7.22
C ILE A 55 9.71 2.84 -6.82
N PHE A 56 9.33 1.99 -5.86
CA PHE A 56 7.98 1.99 -5.30
C PHE A 56 7.61 3.36 -4.73
N LEU A 57 8.49 3.96 -3.91
CA LEU A 57 8.27 5.29 -3.35
C LEU A 57 8.19 6.38 -4.44
N LEU A 58 9.00 6.31 -5.50
CA LEU A 58 8.97 7.30 -6.58
C LEU A 58 7.72 7.20 -7.46
N ILE A 59 7.22 5.98 -7.69
CA ILE A 59 6.08 5.71 -8.59
C ILE A 59 4.77 5.77 -7.82
N GLU A 60 4.59 4.94 -6.79
CA GLU A 60 3.36 4.86 -6.00
C GLU A 60 3.29 5.94 -4.91
N GLY A 61 4.42 6.40 -4.37
CA GLY A 61 4.42 7.42 -3.31
C GLY A 61 3.78 8.76 -3.72
N LYS A 62 3.79 9.10 -5.01
CA LYS A 62 3.08 10.29 -5.54
C LYS A 62 1.56 10.19 -5.41
N ASN A 63 1.00 9.00 -5.34
CA ASN A 63 -0.45 8.81 -5.20
C ASN A 63 -0.91 8.85 -3.74
N ILE A 64 0.00 8.70 -2.76
CA ILE A 64 -0.34 8.72 -1.33
C ILE A 64 -0.87 10.11 -0.93
N ASN A 65 -0.16 11.18 -1.30
CA ASN A 65 -0.60 12.57 -1.06
C ASN A 65 -1.91 12.92 -1.81
N LYS A 66 -2.23 12.20 -2.89
CA LYS A 66 -3.46 12.40 -3.65
C LYS A 66 -4.66 11.72 -3.01
N ILE A 67 -4.44 10.63 -2.28
CA ILE A 67 -5.50 9.90 -1.56
C ILE A 67 -5.90 10.67 -0.30
N GLU A 68 -4.94 11.16 0.50
CA GLU A 68 -5.24 12.01 1.68
C GLU A 68 -6.08 13.23 1.31
N LYS A 69 -5.70 13.95 0.23
CA LYS A 69 -6.42 15.14 -0.21
C LYS A 69 -7.85 14.84 -0.71
N ASN A 70 -8.10 13.65 -1.28
CA ASN A 70 -9.44 13.25 -1.71
C ASN A 70 -10.33 12.77 -0.55
N ILE A 71 -9.73 12.28 0.55
CA ILE A 71 -10.45 11.92 1.77
C ILE A 71 -10.87 13.21 2.49
N GLU A 72 -9.96 14.17 2.64
CA GLU A 72 -10.29 15.49 3.23
C GLU A 72 -11.39 16.22 2.44
N LEU A 73 -11.37 16.17 1.11
CA LEU A 73 -12.40 16.79 0.27
C LEU A 73 -13.76 16.05 0.31
N LYS A 74 -13.77 14.74 0.58
CA LYS A 74 -15.02 13.97 0.72
C LYS A 74 -15.70 14.24 2.06
N ASP A 75 -14.95 14.40 3.14
CA ASP A 75 -15.52 14.68 4.46
C ASP A 75 -16.11 16.10 4.59
N ILE A 76 -15.68 17.03 3.74
CA ILE A 76 -16.25 18.40 3.70
C ILE A 76 -17.60 18.45 2.97
N ASN A 77 -17.86 17.54 2.02
CA ASN A 77 -19.07 17.56 1.18
C ASN A 77 -20.26 16.72 1.68
N VAL A 78 -20.11 15.98 2.79
CA VAL A 78 -21.18 15.13 3.33
C VAL A 78 -22.09 15.87 4.32
N LYS A 79 -21.69 17.05 4.81
CA LYS A 79 -22.48 17.79 5.81
C LYS A 79 -23.71 18.52 5.27
N ASP A 80 -23.80 18.77 3.97
CA ASP A 80 -24.83 19.69 3.44
C ASP A 80 -26.07 19.02 2.84
N ASN A 81 -26.13 17.69 2.73
CA ASN A 81 -27.24 16.98 2.05
C ASN A 81 -27.88 15.82 2.85
N LEU A 82 -27.73 15.77 4.17
CA LEU A 82 -28.48 14.81 4.99
C LEU A 82 -29.80 15.45 5.46
N GLU A 83 -30.76 15.63 4.54
CA GLU A 83 -32.15 15.84 4.93
C GLU A 83 -32.66 14.55 5.58
N ILE A 84 -32.57 14.48 6.91
CA ILE A 84 -33.14 13.40 7.70
C ILE A 84 -34.65 13.52 7.60
N ASP A 85 -35.28 12.69 6.76
CA ASP A 85 -36.73 12.63 6.63
C ASP A 85 -37.36 12.08 7.92
N THR A 86 -37.78 13.01 8.79
CA THR A 86 -38.43 12.70 10.06
C THR A 86 -39.79 12.00 9.90
N ASN A 87 -40.33 11.91 8.68
CA ASN A 87 -41.56 11.14 8.44
C ASN A 87 -41.34 9.62 8.55
N ILE A 88 -40.10 9.14 8.47
CA ILE A 88 -39.76 7.73 8.72
C ILE A 88 -40.02 7.35 10.18
N LEU A 89 -39.81 8.28 11.12
CA LEU A 89 -40.04 8.05 12.55
C LEU A 89 -41.52 8.07 12.95
N LYS A 90 -42.40 8.57 12.07
CA LYS A 90 -43.86 8.65 12.33
C LYS A 90 -44.62 7.38 11.95
N LYS A 91 -43.95 6.34 11.43
CA LYS A 91 -44.62 5.16 10.87
C LYS A 91 -44.50 3.90 11.73
N ILE A 92 -44.61 4.05 13.06
CA ILE A 92 -44.96 2.92 13.93
C ILE A 92 -46.50 2.91 13.98
N PRO A 93 -47.19 1.94 13.34
CA PRO A 93 -48.64 1.86 13.45
C PRO A 93 -49.03 1.52 14.90
N ASP A 94 -49.95 2.29 15.48
CA ASP A 94 -50.46 2.09 16.85
C ASP A 94 -51.17 0.74 17.05
N ASN A 95 -51.44 0.01 15.97
CA ASN A 95 -51.99 -1.34 15.99
C ASN A 95 -50.94 -2.36 15.53
N ILE A 96 -50.00 -2.67 16.43
CA ILE A 96 -49.28 -3.94 16.35
C ILE A 96 -50.21 -4.96 17.00
N ASN A 97 -50.94 -5.72 16.19
CA ASN A 97 -51.63 -6.91 16.66
C ASN A 97 -50.57 -7.94 17.08
N THR A 98 -50.13 -7.89 18.33
CA THR A 98 -49.05 -8.72 18.86
C THR A 98 -49.48 -10.17 19.11
N GLY A 99 -50.71 -10.55 18.76
CA GLY A 99 -51.24 -11.90 19.00
C GLY A 99 -51.46 -12.22 20.47
N PHE A 100 -51.25 -11.25 21.38
CA PHE A 100 -51.54 -11.40 22.79
C PHE A 100 -52.98 -10.97 23.06
N THR A 101 -53.86 -11.93 23.30
CA THR A 101 -55.12 -11.68 23.99
C THR A 101 -54.83 -11.58 25.49
N PRO A 102 -55.02 -10.42 26.14
CA PRO A 102 -54.90 -10.34 27.58
C PRO A 102 -55.96 -11.24 28.22
N TYR A 103 -55.56 -12.06 29.19
CA TYR A 103 -56.47 -12.87 29.99
C TYR A 103 -57.42 -11.92 30.74
N SER A 104 -58.72 -11.97 30.43
CA SER A 104 -59.73 -11.33 31.27
C SER A 104 -59.98 -12.24 32.47
N GLU A 105 -59.52 -11.84 33.65
CA GLU A 105 -60.00 -12.43 34.90
C GLU A 105 -61.48 -12.06 35.06
N ASN A 106 -62.36 -13.05 34.96
CA ASN A 106 -63.75 -12.94 35.38
C ASN A 106 -63.81 -13.09 36.90
N THR A 107 -64.00 -11.98 37.62
CA THR A 107 -64.67 -11.93 38.94
C THR A 107 -65.34 -10.59 39.12
#